data_AF-A0A2V8WY82-F1
#
_entry.id   AF-A0A2V8WY82-F1
#
_cell.length_a   1.000
_cell.length_b   1.000
_cell.length_c   1.000
_cell.angle_alpha   90.00
_cell.angle_beta   90.00
_cell.angle_gamma   90.00
#
_symmetry.space_group_name_H-M   'P 1'
#
loop_
_entity.id
_entity.type
_entity.pdbx_description
1 polymer ?
#
loop_
_entity_poly.entity_id
_entity_poly.type
_entity_poly.pdbx_seq_one_letter_code
_entity_poly.pdbx_strand_id
1 'polypeptide(L)'
;PSFEDAAVLAFFENSGRNLARAEKKAGVRHHVALSVVGTDRLPDSGYLRAKLAQERLIKTSGIPYTIIRATQFFEFLGAIAAAGTDDKRVRLSNATFQPIAADDVAKAVADAALGSPVNDMIEIAGPERLRMSEMVAHYLKATNDLREVVSDPQARYFGARLDDRSLVPGDNAQLGAIRFEDWLRQPKAA
;
A
#
# COMPACT_ATOMS: atom_id res chain seq x y z
N PRO A 1 -15.40 -1.42 8.11
CA PRO A 1 -14.51 -1.10 9.26
C PRO A 1 -14.45 0.43 9.40
N SER A 2 -14.26 0.94 10.61
CA SER A 2 -14.05 2.38 10.81
C SER A 2 -12.63 2.77 10.41
N PHE A 3 -12.48 3.92 9.76
CA PHE A 3 -11.19 4.53 9.44
C PHE A 3 -10.82 5.67 10.42
N GLU A 4 -11.62 5.88 11.46
CA GLU A 4 -11.29 6.79 12.55
C GLU A 4 -9.98 6.38 13.21
N ASP A 5 -9.09 7.35 13.45
CA ASP A 5 -7.71 7.13 13.88
C ASP A 5 -7.57 6.19 15.08
N ALA A 6 -8.38 6.38 16.12
CA ALA A 6 -8.37 5.53 17.31
C ALA A 6 -8.91 4.11 17.02
N ALA A 7 -9.94 4.00 16.18
CA ALA A 7 -10.55 2.73 15.84
C ALA A 7 -9.63 1.86 14.98
N VAL A 8 -8.95 2.44 13.98
CA VAL A 8 -8.00 1.73 13.14
C VAL A 8 -6.77 1.28 13.93
N LEU A 9 -6.24 2.14 14.82
CA LEU A 9 -5.14 1.76 15.69
C LEU A 9 -5.52 0.60 16.61
N ALA A 10 -6.65 0.69 17.31
CA ALA A 10 -7.14 -0.37 18.19
C ALA A 10 -7.35 -1.69 17.44
N PHE A 11 -7.85 -1.64 16.19
CA PHE A 11 -7.99 -2.81 15.34
C PHE A 11 -6.66 -3.52 15.09
N PHE A 12 -5.64 -2.80 14.58
CA PHE A 12 -4.35 -3.40 14.25
C PHE A 12 -3.61 -3.90 15.48
N GLU A 13 -3.72 -3.20 16.61
CA GLU A 13 -3.09 -3.65 17.84
C GLU A 13 -3.76 -4.92 18.41
N ASN A 14 -5.10 -4.93 18.48
CA ASN A 14 -5.82 -6.05 19.07
C ASN A 14 -5.72 -7.30 18.18
N SER A 15 -5.88 -7.14 16.87
CA SER A 15 -5.69 -8.25 15.92
C SER A 15 -4.26 -8.77 15.95
N GLY A 16 -3.25 -7.88 15.95
CA GLY A 16 -1.84 -8.26 16.04
C GLY A 16 -1.50 -9.03 17.32
N ARG A 17 -1.96 -8.56 18.48
CA ARG A 17 -1.78 -9.27 19.77
C ARG A 17 -2.46 -10.64 19.77
N ASN A 18 -3.68 -10.73 19.22
CA ASN A 18 -4.40 -12.00 19.13
C ASN A 18 -3.68 -13.00 18.22
N LEU A 19 -3.22 -12.53 17.06
CA LEU A 19 -2.49 -13.36 16.10
C LEU A 19 -1.18 -13.87 16.69
N ALA A 20 -0.37 -13.00 17.29
CA ALA A 20 0.89 -13.40 17.91
C ALA A 20 0.71 -14.45 19.02
N ARG A 21 -0.35 -14.34 19.85
CA ARG A 21 -0.65 -15.39 20.85
C ARG A 21 -1.03 -16.72 20.19
N ALA A 22 -1.87 -16.68 19.15
CA ALA A 22 -2.33 -17.86 18.44
C ALA A 22 -1.17 -18.56 17.72
N GLU A 23 -0.31 -17.80 17.06
CA GLU A 23 0.87 -18.29 16.34
C GLU A 23 1.86 -18.98 17.27
N LYS A 24 2.15 -18.39 18.44
CA LYS A 24 2.98 -19.03 19.48
C LYS A 24 2.40 -20.37 19.93
N LYS A 25 1.09 -20.40 20.21
CA LYS A 25 0.41 -21.64 20.63
C LYS A 25 0.45 -22.71 19.54
N ALA A 26 0.36 -22.30 18.26
CA ALA A 26 0.38 -23.19 17.12
C ALA A 26 1.81 -23.60 16.68
N GLY A 27 2.86 -22.99 17.25
CA GLY A 27 4.24 -23.24 16.83
C GLY A 27 4.54 -22.73 15.41
N VAL A 28 3.91 -21.63 14.98
CA VAL A 28 4.19 -21.00 13.68
C VAL A 28 5.66 -20.60 13.62
N ARG A 29 6.32 -20.97 12.51
CA ARG A 29 7.75 -20.74 12.31
C ARG A 29 8.07 -19.54 11.42
N HIS A 30 7.06 -18.96 10.79
CA HIS A 30 7.21 -17.82 9.90
C HIS A 30 5.93 -16.99 9.83
N HIS A 31 5.98 -15.77 10.35
CA HIS A 31 4.93 -14.77 10.21
C HIS A 31 5.20 -13.89 8.98
N VAL A 32 4.33 -13.94 7.97
CA VAL A 32 4.42 -13.03 6.80
C VAL A 32 3.31 -11.99 6.91
N ALA A 33 3.70 -10.72 6.88
CA ALA A 33 2.76 -9.61 6.94
C ALA A 33 2.94 -8.64 5.77
N LEU A 34 1.83 -8.32 5.12
CA LEU A 34 1.76 -7.24 4.15
C LEU A 34 1.55 -5.89 4.87
N SER A 35 2.44 -4.96 4.60
CA SER A 35 2.44 -3.57 5.05
C SER A 35 2.58 -2.63 3.85
N VAL A 36 2.75 -1.33 4.10
CA VAL A 36 2.73 -0.29 3.07
C VAL A 36 4.06 0.46 3.05
N VAL A 37 4.61 0.71 1.87
CA VAL A 37 5.75 1.62 1.71
C VAL A 37 5.38 3.01 2.25
N GLY A 38 6.31 3.66 2.95
CA GLY A 38 6.09 4.98 3.55
C GLY A 38 5.30 4.98 4.87
N THR A 39 5.01 3.80 5.44
CA THR A 39 4.31 3.65 6.74
C THR A 39 4.90 4.51 7.86
N ASP A 40 6.22 4.71 7.86
CA ASP A 40 6.96 5.52 8.83
C ASP A 40 7.23 6.97 8.38
N ARG A 41 6.79 7.36 7.18
CA ARG A 41 7.08 8.67 6.56
C ARG A 41 5.88 9.62 6.56
N LEU A 42 4.68 9.11 6.81
CA LEU A 42 3.41 9.86 6.77
C LEU A 42 2.72 9.87 8.14
N PRO A 43 3.27 10.61 9.12
CA PRO A 43 2.77 10.60 10.49
C PRO A 43 1.35 11.17 10.63
N ASP A 44 0.87 11.94 9.65
CA ASP A 44 -0.50 12.50 9.65
C ASP A 44 -1.57 11.47 9.28
N SER A 45 -1.21 10.33 8.68
CA SER A 45 -2.15 9.27 8.32
C SER A 45 -2.40 8.32 9.50
N GLY A 46 -3.61 8.33 10.08
CA GLY A 46 -3.98 7.41 11.15
C GLY A 46 -3.88 5.94 10.75
N TYR A 47 -4.24 5.62 9.51
CA TYR A 47 -4.08 4.27 8.96
C TYR A 47 -2.61 3.83 8.94
N LEU A 48 -1.69 4.67 8.47
CA LEU A 48 -0.26 4.31 8.44
C LEU A 48 0.36 4.27 9.84
N ARG A 49 -0.07 5.13 10.77
CA ARG A 49 0.30 4.99 12.19
C ARG A 49 -0.14 3.62 12.74
N ALA A 50 -1.32 3.14 12.37
CA ALA A 50 -1.80 1.83 12.80
C ALA A 50 -1.03 0.66 12.14
N LYS A 51 -0.65 0.77 10.86
CA LYS A 51 0.25 -0.19 10.20
C LYS A 51 1.62 -0.22 10.86
N LEU A 52 2.17 0.93 11.25
CA LEU A 52 3.43 1.00 11.99
C LEU A 52 3.34 0.31 13.35
N ALA A 53 2.20 0.42 14.05
CA ALA A 53 1.95 -0.31 15.29
C ALA A 53 1.90 -1.83 15.05
N GLN A 54 1.25 -2.29 13.97
CA GLN A 54 1.27 -3.69 13.54
C GLN A 54 2.71 -4.19 13.31
N GLU A 55 3.53 -3.45 12.56
CA GLU A 55 4.92 -3.83 12.30
C GLU A 55 5.73 -3.97 13.59
N ARG A 56 5.58 -3.04 14.55
CA ARG A 56 6.26 -3.10 15.85
C ARG A 56 5.83 -4.33 16.68
N LEU A 57 4.55 -4.67 16.66
CA LEU A 57 4.04 -5.86 17.34
C LEU A 57 4.62 -7.14 16.74
N ILE A 58 4.72 -7.21 15.40
CA ILE A 58 5.34 -8.35 14.71
C ILE A 58 6.82 -8.49 15.10
N LYS A 59 7.58 -7.39 15.02
CA LYS A 59 9.01 -7.37 15.37
C LYS A 59 9.30 -7.82 16.80
N THR A 60 8.41 -7.46 17.74
CA THR A 60 8.55 -7.80 19.16
C THR A 60 7.84 -9.12 19.54
N SER A 61 7.21 -9.80 18.58
CA SER A 61 6.44 -11.02 18.85
C SER A 61 7.33 -12.19 19.29
N GLY A 62 8.59 -12.24 18.87
CA GLY A 62 9.49 -13.38 19.06
C GLY A 62 9.22 -14.55 18.10
N ILE A 63 8.35 -14.37 17.10
CA ILE A 63 8.13 -15.31 16.00
C ILE A 63 8.98 -14.85 14.81
N PRO A 64 9.73 -15.75 14.14
CA PRO A 64 10.46 -15.36 12.95
C PRO A 64 9.53 -14.80 11.88
N TYR A 65 9.91 -13.74 11.18
CA TYR A 65 8.98 -12.98 10.34
C TYR A 65 9.58 -12.46 9.04
N THR A 66 8.71 -12.09 8.10
CA THR A 66 9.02 -11.21 6.97
C THR A 66 7.90 -10.19 6.84
N ILE A 67 8.22 -8.90 6.92
CA ILE A 67 7.27 -7.83 6.62
C ILE A 67 7.50 -7.38 5.17
N ILE A 68 6.45 -7.37 4.37
CA ILE A 68 6.50 -6.94 2.96
C ILE A 68 5.81 -5.59 2.88
N ARG A 69 6.55 -4.52 2.67
CA ARG A 69 5.98 -3.19 2.39
C ARG A 69 5.77 -3.06 0.88
N ALA A 70 4.52 -3.08 0.45
CA ALA A 70 4.18 -2.83 -0.95
C ALA A 70 3.85 -1.36 -1.18
N THR A 71 4.16 -0.83 -2.37
CA THR A 71 3.54 0.42 -2.83
C THR A 71 2.05 0.20 -3.11
N GLN A 72 1.35 1.30 -3.40
CA GLN A 72 -0.09 1.33 -3.63
C GLN A 72 -0.46 0.50 -4.85
N PHE A 73 -1.64 -0.13 -4.81
CA PHE A 73 -2.02 -1.06 -5.86
C PHE A 73 -2.64 -0.31 -7.03
N PHE A 74 -2.45 -0.79 -8.26
CA PHE A 74 -3.21 -0.29 -9.41
C PHE A 74 -4.72 -0.42 -9.18
N GLU A 75 -5.15 -1.46 -8.49
CA GLU A 75 -6.53 -1.75 -8.10
C GLU A 75 -7.15 -0.63 -7.22
N PHE A 76 -6.33 0.19 -6.57
CA PHE A 76 -6.81 1.31 -5.75
C PHE A 76 -6.96 2.61 -6.52
N LEU A 77 -6.55 2.71 -7.79
CA LEU A 77 -6.61 3.95 -8.58
C LEU A 77 -8.02 4.54 -8.65
N GLY A 78 -9.05 3.71 -8.80
CA GLY A 78 -10.44 4.15 -8.77
C GLY A 78 -10.88 4.73 -7.42
N ALA A 79 -10.46 4.11 -6.32
CA ALA A 79 -10.74 4.60 -4.97
C ALA A 79 -9.97 5.90 -4.67
N ILE A 80 -8.73 6.02 -5.15
CA ILE A 80 -7.92 7.25 -5.05
C ILE A 80 -8.61 8.38 -5.82
N ALA A 81 -9.08 8.12 -7.05
CA ALA A 81 -9.82 9.09 -7.84
C ALA A 81 -11.12 9.53 -7.13
N ALA A 82 -11.88 8.58 -6.58
CA ALA A 82 -13.09 8.87 -5.82
C ALA A 82 -12.80 9.73 -4.57
N ALA A 83 -11.76 9.39 -3.81
CA ALA A 83 -11.38 10.13 -2.61
C ALA A 83 -10.91 11.57 -2.92
N GLY A 84 -10.29 11.80 -4.08
CA GLY A 84 -9.90 13.13 -4.55
C GLY A 84 -11.02 13.90 -5.26
N THR A 85 -12.24 13.35 -5.35
CA THR A 85 -13.32 14.01 -6.09
C THR A 85 -13.88 15.20 -5.32
N ASP A 86 -13.83 16.37 -5.95
CA ASP A 86 -14.42 17.64 -5.54
C ASP A 86 -15.34 18.10 -6.68
N ASP A 87 -16.65 17.96 -6.47
CA ASP A 87 -17.69 18.09 -7.50
C ASP A 87 -17.42 17.17 -8.72
N LYS A 88 -17.14 17.75 -9.91
CA LYS A 88 -16.89 16.99 -11.16
C LYS A 88 -15.41 16.79 -11.47
N ARG A 89 -14.52 17.19 -10.56
CA ARG A 89 -13.07 17.14 -10.74
C ARG A 89 -12.40 16.25 -9.72
N VAL A 90 -11.31 15.61 -10.11
CA VAL A 90 -10.48 14.77 -9.25
C VAL A 90 -9.21 15.56 -8.92
N ARG A 91 -9.16 16.16 -7.73
CA ARG A 91 -8.00 16.92 -7.24
C ARG A 91 -7.03 15.99 -6.55
N LEU A 92 -5.81 15.86 -7.09
CA LEU A 92 -4.80 14.94 -6.59
C LEU A 92 -3.45 15.60 -6.45
N SER A 93 -2.67 15.12 -5.48
CA SER A 93 -1.27 15.50 -5.32
C SER A 93 -0.48 15.21 -6.60
N ASN A 94 0.56 16.01 -6.84
CA ASN A 94 1.56 15.73 -7.87
C ASN A 94 2.76 14.93 -7.34
N ALA A 95 2.71 14.38 -6.12
CA ALA A 95 3.80 13.61 -5.56
C ALA A 95 4.15 12.40 -6.46
N THR A 96 5.43 12.01 -6.44
CA THR A 96 5.89 10.78 -7.12
C THR A 96 5.14 9.56 -6.59
N PHE A 97 4.73 8.69 -7.51
CA PHE A 97 3.87 7.55 -7.26
C PHE A 97 4.36 6.34 -8.08
N GLN A 98 4.53 5.18 -7.43
CA GLN A 98 5.04 3.96 -8.06
C GLN A 98 4.16 2.74 -7.76
N PRO A 99 2.90 2.72 -8.23
CA PRO A 99 1.97 1.66 -7.87
C PRO A 99 2.36 0.31 -8.46
N ILE A 100 1.96 -0.77 -7.80
CA ILE A 100 2.23 -2.18 -8.15
C ILE A 100 0.93 -2.93 -8.48
N ALA A 101 0.98 -3.97 -9.31
CA ALA A 101 -0.17 -4.84 -9.52
C ALA A 101 -0.39 -5.78 -8.31
N ALA A 102 -1.64 -6.06 -7.96
CA ALA A 102 -1.95 -7.01 -6.88
C ALA A 102 -1.38 -8.42 -7.14
N ASP A 103 -1.28 -8.85 -8.39
CA ASP A 103 -0.69 -10.13 -8.78
C ASP A 103 0.81 -10.22 -8.45
N ASP A 104 1.58 -9.17 -8.71
CA ASP A 104 2.99 -9.10 -8.32
C ASP A 104 3.14 -9.12 -6.79
N VAL A 105 2.23 -8.46 -6.07
CA VAL A 105 2.19 -8.51 -4.60
C VAL A 105 1.85 -9.89 -4.09
N ALA A 106 0.84 -10.55 -4.66
CA ALA A 106 0.45 -11.90 -4.29
C ALA A 106 1.60 -12.89 -4.51
N LYS A 107 2.32 -12.76 -5.63
CA LYS A 107 3.54 -13.52 -5.88
C LYS A 107 4.61 -13.27 -4.82
N ALA A 108 4.91 -12.01 -4.49
CA ALA A 108 5.91 -11.70 -3.47
C ALA A 108 5.54 -12.22 -2.07
N VAL A 109 4.25 -12.17 -1.71
CA VAL A 109 3.74 -12.75 -0.46
C VAL A 109 3.89 -14.28 -0.46
N ALA A 110 3.54 -14.95 -1.56
CA ALA A 110 3.70 -16.40 -1.70
C ALA A 110 5.17 -16.82 -1.63
N ASP A 111 6.05 -16.13 -2.35
CA ASP A 111 7.49 -16.38 -2.33
C ASP A 111 8.07 -16.19 -0.92
N ALA A 112 7.66 -15.13 -0.20
CA ALA A 112 8.07 -14.93 1.19
C ALA A 112 7.56 -16.03 2.12
N ALA A 113 6.31 -16.47 1.97
CA ALA A 113 5.72 -17.52 2.82
C ALA A 113 6.35 -18.90 2.59
N LEU A 114 6.85 -19.17 1.38
CA LEU A 114 7.56 -20.41 1.05
C LEU A 114 9.07 -20.34 1.34
N GLY A 115 9.61 -19.12 1.49
CA GLY A 115 11.01 -18.87 1.78
C GLY A 115 11.36 -19.00 3.27
N SER A 116 12.62 -18.70 3.59
CA SER A 116 13.05 -18.53 4.98
C SER A 116 12.66 -17.14 5.51
N PRO A 117 12.33 -17.00 6.81
CA PRO A 117 12.09 -15.71 7.41
C PRO A 117 13.33 -14.82 7.30
N VAL A 118 13.15 -13.61 6.78
CA VAL A 118 14.22 -12.61 6.69
C VAL A 118 14.51 -12.00 8.06
N ASN A 119 13.54 -12.06 8.98
CA ASN A 119 13.51 -11.35 10.26
C ASN A 119 13.69 -9.84 10.12
N ASP A 120 13.24 -9.32 8.98
CA ASP A 120 13.26 -7.90 8.66
C ASP A 120 12.13 -7.57 7.66
N MET A 121 12.21 -6.39 7.07
CA MET A 121 11.30 -5.86 6.08
C MET A 121 11.92 -5.90 4.69
N ILE A 122 11.10 -6.22 3.69
CA ILE A 122 11.42 -6.01 2.27
C ILE A 122 10.43 -5.01 1.69
N GLU A 123 10.88 -4.19 0.74
CA GLU A 123 9.98 -3.31 -0.03
C GLU A 123 9.77 -3.88 -1.43
N ILE A 124 8.53 -3.83 -1.91
CA ILE A 124 8.16 -4.18 -3.28
C ILE A 124 7.41 -3.01 -3.93
N ALA A 125 7.65 -2.77 -5.21
CA ALA A 125 7.03 -1.68 -5.94
C ALA A 125 6.76 -2.06 -7.39
N GLY A 126 5.87 -1.35 -8.08
CA GLY A 126 5.66 -1.60 -9.50
C GLY A 126 6.79 -1.06 -10.36
N PRO A 127 6.82 -1.40 -11.64
CA PRO A 127 7.96 -1.08 -12.51
C PRO A 127 8.05 0.41 -12.88
N GLU A 128 6.98 1.19 -12.72
CA GLU A 128 6.85 2.52 -13.32
C GLU A 128 6.59 3.61 -12.28
N ARG A 129 7.42 4.67 -12.31
CA ARG A 129 7.27 5.89 -11.49
C ARG A 129 6.65 7.01 -12.34
N LEU A 130 5.55 7.59 -11.86
CA LEU A 130 4.88 8.75 -12.48
C LEU A 130 4.37 9.71 -11.40
N ARG A 131 3.87 10.89 -11.80
CA ARG A 131 3.12 11.74 -10.87
C ARG A 131 1.76 11.10 -10.58
N MET A 132 1.30 11.13 -9.33
CA MET A 132 0.01 10.53 -8.97
C MET A 132 -1.15 11.03 -9.84
N SER A 133 -1.24 12.35 -10.07
CA SER A 133 -2.26 12.95 -10.94
C SER A 133 -2.20 12.43 -12.38
N GLU A 134 -1.01 12.18 -12.93
CA GLU A 134 -0.85 11.66 -14.30
C GLU A 134 -1.31 10.20 -14.39
N MET A 135 -0.89 9.36 -13.44
CA MET A 135 -1.30 7.95 -13.40
C MET A 135 -2.82 7.80 -13.29
N VAL A 136 -3.46 8.58 -12.42
CA VAL A 136 -4.92 8.55 -12.26
C VAL A 136 -5.61 9.10 -13.51
N ALA A 137 -5.08 10.15 -14.15
CA ALA A 137 -5.65 10.65 -15.41
C ALA A 137 -5.62 9.58 -16.51
N HIS A 138 -4.51 8.84 -16.63
CA HIS A 138 -4.41 7.73 -17.58
C HIS A 138 -5.41 6.62 -17.25
N TYR A 139 -5.58 6.29 -15.97
CA TYR A 139 -6.58 5.31 -15.52
C TYR A 139 -8.01 5.73 -15.88
N LEU A 140 -8.42 6.96 -15.55
CA LEU A 140 -9.77 7.45 -15.84
C LEU A 140 -10.07 7.42 -17.34
N LYS A 141 -9.10 7.86 -18.16
CA LYS A 141 -9.20 7.79 -19.62
C LYS A 141 -9.38 6.35 -20.11
N ALA A 142 -8.58 5.41 -19.61
CA ALA A 142 -8.66 3.99 -20.00
C ALA A 142 -9.99 3.33 -19.57
N THR A 143 -10.61 3.81 -18.48
CA THR A 143 -11.89 3.30 -17.97
C THR A 143 -13.11 4.09 -18.45
N ASN A 144 -12.96 5.01 -19.41
CA ASN A 144 -14.03 5.89 -19.91
C ASN A 144 -14.72 6.72 -18.81
N ASP A 145 -13.98 7.11 -17.78
CA ASP A 145 -14.45 8.04 -16.76
C ASP A 145 -14.16 9.48 -17.21
N LEU A 146 -15.20 10.32 -17.22
CA LEU A 146 -15.16 11.67 -17.78
C LEU A 146 -14.67 12.74 -16.79
N ARG A 147 -14.40 12.39 -15.53
CA ARG A 147 -13.92 13.35 -14.54
C ARG A 147 -12.53 13.86 -14.92
N GLU A 148 -12.37 15.18 -14.87
CA GLU A 148 -11.10 15.85 -15.13
C GLU A 148 -10.18 15.75 -13.90
N VAL A 149 -8.92 15.32 -14.10
CA VAL A 149 -7.92 15.34 -13.03
C VAL A 149 -7.24 16.70 -12.96
N VAL A 150 -7.25 17.30 -11.79
CA VAL A 150 -6.53 18.54 -11.47
C VAL A 150 -5.36 18.21 -10.56
N SER A 151 -4.15 18.56 -10.99
CA SER A 151 -2.96 18.45 -10.17
C SER A 151 -2.92 19.58 -9.15
N ASP A 152 -2.89 19.23 -7.87
CA ASP A 152 -2.94 20.17 -6.74
C ASP A 152 -1.94 19.71 -5.67
N PRO A 153 -0.79 20.41 -5.51
CA PRO A 153 0.21 20.08 -4.49
C PRO A 153 -0.31 20.16 -3.04
N GLN A 154 -1.45 20.82 -2.80
CA GLN A 154 -2.08 20.91 -1.48
C GLN A 154 -3.14 19.82 -1.24
N ALA A 155 -3.52 19.05 -2.28
CA ALA A 155 -4.48 17.97 -2.14
C ALA A 155 -3.95 16.89 -1.20
N ARG A 156 -4.83 16.43 -0.30
CA ARG A 156 -4.52 15.42 0.70
C ARG A 156 -4.85 14.02 0.17
N TYR A 157 -3.95 13.08 0.37
CA TYR A 157 -4.15 11.67 0.14
C TYR A 157 -4.66 11.01 1.42
N PHE A 158 -5.95 10.71 1.48
CA PHE A 158 -6.62 10.17 2.67
C PHE A 158 -6.25 10.94 3.96
N GLY A 159 -6.32 12.27 3.90
CA GLY A 159 -6.01 13.17 5.01
C GLY A 159 -4.54 13.58 5.14
N ALA A 160 -3.59 12.87 4.53
CA ALA A 160 -2.16 13.19 4.62
C ALA A 160 -1.66 14.04 3.44
N ARG A 161 -0.67 14.92 3.68
CA ARG A 161 0.08 15.57 2.60
C ARG A 161 1.20 14.64 2.14
N LEU A 162 1.44 14.61 0.84
CA LEU A 162 2.48 13.79 0.24
C LEU A 162 3.67 14.63 -0.19
N ASP A 163 4.86 14.04 -0.08
CA ASP A 163 6.08 14.45 -0.76
C ASP A 163 6.52 13.37 -1.76
N ASP A 164 7.58 13.66 -2.54
CA ASP A 164 8.09 12.75 -3.58
C ASP A 164 8.71 11.45 -3.04
N ARG A 165 8.81 11.28 -1.72
CA ARG A 165 9.31 10.05 -1.07
C ARG A 165 8.22 9.28 -0.33
N SER A 166 6.99 9.80 -0.33
CA SER A 166 5.90 9.27 0.50
C SER A 166 5.38 7.94 -0.03
N LEU A 167 5.16 7.83 -1.35
CA LEU A 167 4.52 6.67 -1.99
C LEU A 167 5.43 5.99 -3.03
N VAL A 168 6.73 6.03 -2.77
CA VAL A 168 7.78 5.36 -3.56
C VAL A 168 8.69 4.56 -2.64
N PRO A 169 9.23 3.42 -3.10
CA PRO A 169 10.14 2.62 -2.31
C PRO A 169 11.48 3.33 -2.11
N GLY A 170 12.27 2.81 -1.17
CA GLY A 170 13.71 3.06 -1.09
C GLY A 170 14.49 2.34 -2.20
N ASP A 171 15.82 2.47 -2.16
CA ASP A 171 16.70 2.12 -3.28
C ASP A 171 16.77 0.62 -3.59
N ASN A 172 16.46 -0.24 -2.61
CA ASN A 172 16.63 -1.70 -2.72
C ASN A 172 15.31 -2.46 -2.90
N ALA A 173 14.24 -1.80 -3.32
CA ALA A 173 12.96 -2.49 -3.52
C ALA A 173 13.00 -3.46 -4.71
N GLN A 174 12.29 -4.56 -4.55
CA GLN A 174 12.05 -5.53 -5.62
C GLN A 174 10.94 -4.98 -6.52
N LEU A 175 11.21 -4.89 -7.82
CA LEU A 175 10.23 -4.37 -8.77
C LEU A 175 9.37 -5.50 -9.33
N GLY A 176 8.06 -5.29 -9.34
CA GLY A 176 7.08 -6.12 -10.03
C GLY A 176 7.28 -6.07 -11.55
N ALA A 177 6.75 -7.06 -12.25
CA ALA A 177 6.90 -7.19 -13.70
C ALA A 177 5.76 -6.55 -14.48
N ILE A 178 4.58 -6.41 -13.88
CA ILE A 178 3.36 -5.96 -14.57
C ILE A 178 3.38 -4.44 -14.70
N ARG A 179 3.49 -3.96 -15.95
CA ARG A 179 3.38 -2.54 -16.28
C ARG A 179 1.93 -2.08 -16.25
N PHE A 180 1.72 -0.79 -16.06
CA PHE A 180 0.39 -0.19 -15.96
C PHE A 180 -0.48 -0.46 -17.20
N GLU A 181 0.09 -0.33 -18.41
CA GLU A 181 -0.65 -0.60 -19.65
C GLU A 181 -1.02 -2.08 -19.80
N ASP A 182 -0.15 -2.99 -19.36
CA ASP A 182 -0.41 -4.43 -19.44
C ASP A 182 -1.51 -4.81 -18.43
N TRP A 183 -1.45 -4.27 -17.22
CA TRP A 183 -2.50 -4.41 -16.20
C TRP A 183 -3.87 -3.94 -16.71
N LEU A 184 -3.94 -2.78 -17.39
CA LEU A 184 -5.19 -2.27 -17.95
C LEU A 184 -5.81 -3.19 -19.02
N ARG A 185 -5.00 -3.96 -19.74
CA ARG A 185 -5.46 -4.89 -20.79
C ARG A 185 -5.90 -6.23 -20.23
N GLN A 186 -5.58 -6.55 -18.98
CA GLN A 186 -5.99 -7.80 -18.38
C GLN A 186 -7.52 -7.84 -18.22
N PRO A 187 -8.16 -8.98 -18.50
CA PRO A 187 -9.56 -9.15 -18.18
C PRO A 187 -9.72 -8.96 -16.67
N LYS A 188 -10.63 -8.07 -16.27
CA LYS A 188 -11.00 -7.95 -14.86
C LYS A 188 -11.47 -9.33 -14.40
N ALA A 189 -10.85 -9.87 -13.34
CA ALA A 189 -11.30 -11.11 -12.73
C ALA A 189 -12.81 -10.98 -12.45
N ALA A 190 -13.58 -11.97 -12.94
CA ALA A 190 -15.03 -12.01 -12.84
C ALA A 190 -15.50 -12.21 -11.39
#